data_AF-A0A8J8JPA4-F1
#
_entry.id   AF-A0A8J8JPA4-F1
#
_cell.length_a   1.000
_cell.length_b   1.000
_cell.length_c   1.000
_cell.angle_alpha   90.00
_cell.angle_beta   90.00
_cell.angle_gamma   90.00
#
_symmetry.space_group_name_H-M   'P 1'
#
loop_
_entity.id
_entity.type
_entity.pdbx_description
1 polymer ?
#
loop_
_entity_poly.entity_id
_entity_poly.type
_entity_poly.pdbx_seq_one_letter_code
_entity_poly.pdbx_strand_id
1 'polypeptide(L)'
;MKSFKYIGDAPFIPLRIQGKLETIKELALVDTGAKYVTIRSDLGDVLELPVQRKEELSGFGSKEKFEVDISKALVEVNGFDLEVEVAIVV
;
A
#
# COMPACT_ATOMS: atom_id res chain seq x y z
N MET A 1 -15.02 16.74 5.44
CA MET A 1 -13.54 16.81 5.55
C MET A 1 -13.13 16.16 6.88
N LYS A 2 -12.60 14.94 6.85
CA LYS A 2 -11.94 14.29 8.01
C LYS A 2 -10.69 13.62 7.43
N SER A 3 -9.57 14.33 7.33
CA SER A 3 -8.60 14.71 8.39
C SER A 3 -7.67 13.55 8.67
N PHE A 4 -6.44 13.68 8.18
CA PHE A 4 -5.30 12.85 8.55
C PHE A 4 -5.31 12.60 10.07
N LYS A 5 -4.97 11.38 10.47
CA LYS A 5 -4.70 11.05 11.86
C LYS A 5 -3.19 11.09 12.05
N TYR A 6 -2.71 11.97 12.91
CA TYR A 6 -1.30 11.94 13.31
C TYR A 6 -1.13 10.93 14.44
N ILE A 7 -0.16 10.02 14.29
CA ILE A 7 0.29 9.11 15.35
C ILE A 7 1.75 9.45 15.62
N GLY A 8 2.01 10.10 16.76
CA GLY A 8 3.26 10.84 16.94
C GLY A 8 3.35 11.97 15.92
N ASP A 9 4.48 12.09 15.24
CA ASP A 9 4.72 13.11 14.20
C ASP A 9 4.40 12.62 12.77
N ALA A 10 3.96 11.36 12.64
CA ALA A 10 3.71 10.74 11.35
C ALA A 10 2.24 10.91 10.92
N PRO A 11 1.97 11.42 9.70
CA PRO A 11 0.62 11.56 9.16
C PRO A 11 0.10 10.22 8.64
N PHE A 12 -1.11 9.85 9.06
CA PHE A 12 -1.81 8.68 8.55
C PHE A 12 -3.15 9.03 7.92
N ILE A 13 -3.58 8.25 6.95
CA ILE A 13 -4.88 8.39 6.29
C ILE A 13 -5.63 7.06 6.32
N PRO A 14 -6.95 7.04 6.61
CA PRO A 14 -7.74 5.83 6.45
C PRO A 14 -7.95 5.53 4.96
N LEU A 15 -7.81 4.26 4.61
CA LEU A 15 -8.06 3.73 3.27
C LEU A 15 -8.93 2.48 3.35
N ARG A 16 -9.68 2.23 2.28
CA ARG A 16 -10.18 0.88 1.98
C ARG A 16 -9.45 0.34 0.77
N ILE A 17 -8.93 -0.87 0.86
CA ILE A 17 -8.34 -1.56 -0.30
C ILE A 17 -9.32 -2.64 -0.72
N GLN A 18 -9.76 -2.58 -1.98
CA GLN A 18 -10.63 -3.59 -2.55
C GLN A 18 -9.76 -4.73 -3.08
N GLY A 19 -9.83 -5.87 -2.41
CA GLY A 19 -9.30 -7.13 -2.89
C GLY A 19 -10.34 -7.91 -3.69
N LYS A 20 -9.90 -9.03 -4.26
CA LYS A 20 -10.77 -9.92 -5.03
C LYS A 20 -11.78 -10.67 -4.14
N LEU A 21 -11.37 -11.01 -2.92
CA LEU A 21 -12.21 -11.71 -1.94
C LEU A 21 -12.85 -10.76 -0.93
N GLU A 22 -12.06 -9.82 -0.39
CA GLU A 22 -12.48 -8.96 0.70
C GLU A 22 -12.04 -7.51 0.50
N THR A 23 -12.80 -6.59 1.09
CA THR A 23 -12.38 -5.19 1.22
C THR A 23 -11.92 -4.95 2.65
N ILE A 24 -10.66 -4.55 2.79
CA ILE A 24 -10.08 -4.24 4.09
C ILE A 24 -10.12 -2.74 4.36
N LYS A 25 -10.08 -2.37 5.64
CA LYS A 25 -9.89 -0.97 6.08
C LYS A 25 -8.58 -0.89 6.82
N GLU A 26 -7.72 0.00 6.39
CA GLU A 26 -6.42 0.21 7.02
C GLU A 26 -6.11 1.68 7.24
N LEU A 27 -5.15 1.91 8.14
CA LEU A 27 -4.60 3.23 8.38
C LEU A 27 -3.17 3.26 7.82
N ALA A 28 -2.96 3.91 6.68
CA ALA A 28 -1.65 3.96 6.04
C ALA A 28 -0.90 5.23 6.41
N LEU A 29 0.41 5.07 6.53
CA LEU A 29 1.35 6.17 6.60
C LEU A 29 1.36 6.92 5.26
N VAL A 30 1.31 8.25 5.34
CA VAL A 30 1.51 9.11 4.17
C VAL A 30 3.00 9.37 4.05
N ASP A 31 3.66 8.67 3.12
CA ASP A 31 5.08 8.79 2.84
C ASP A 31 5.31 9.28 1.40
N THR A 32 5.70 10.56 1.26
CA THR A 32 6.00 11.16 -0.05
C THR A 32 7.32 10.68 -0.65
N GLY A 33 8.17 10.00 0.12
CA GLY A 33 9.41 9.39 -0.35
C GLY A 33 9.21 8.02 -1.00
N ALA A 34 8.06 7.38 -0.76
CA ALA A 34 7.73 6.08 -1.34
C ALA A 34 7.23 6.23 -2.78
N LYS A 35 7.80 5.43 -3.69
CA LYS A 35 7.36 5.36 -5.11
C LYS A 35 5.99 4.69 -5.25
N TYR A 36 5.70 3.72 -4.39
CA TYR A 36 4.50 2.88 -4.43
C TYR A 36 3.78 2.91 -3.09
N VAL A 37 2.49 2.56 -3.11
CA VAL A 37 1.81 2.11 -1.90
C VAL A 37 2.40 0.75 -1.53
N THR A 38 2.95 0.62 -0.34
CA THR A 38 3.52 -0.66 0.10
C THR A 38 2.58 -1.34 1.06
N ILE A 39 2.29 -2.63 0.82
CA ILE A 39 1.57 -3.49 1.76
C ILE A 39 2.45 -4.67 2.18
N ARG A 40 2.13 -5.20 3.36
CA ARG A 40 2.76 -6.44 3.86
C ARG A 40 2.26 -7.65 3.06
N SER A 41 3.05 -8.70 3.00
CA SER A 41 2.70 -9.97 2.31
C SER A 41 1.38 -10.56 2.80
N ASP A 42 1.16 -10.58 4.12
CA ASP A 42 -0.07 -11.13 4.72
C ASP A 42 -1.34 -10.43 4.19
N LEU A 43 -1.27 -9.12 3.98
CA LEU A 43 -2.33 -8.32 3.38
C LEU A 43 -2.47 -8.58 1.87
N GLY A 44 -1.36 -8.78 1.17
CA GLY A 44 -1.35 -9.18 -0.24
C GLY A 44 -2.11 -10.49 -0.48
N ASP A 45 -1.88 -11.48 0.39
CA ASP A 45 -2.54 -12.78 0.34
C ASP A 45 -4.05 -12.68 0.56
N VAL A 46 -4.48 -11.93 1.59
CA VAL A 46 -5.89 -11.70 1.90
C VAL A 46 -6.63 -11.01 0.74
N LEU A 47 -5.96 -10.06 0.09
CA LEU A 47 -6.57 -9.31 -1.00
C LEU A 47 -6.58 -10.08 -2.34
N GLU A 48 -5.82 -11.16 -2.47
CA GLU A 48 -5.59 -11.90 -3.72
C GLU A 48 -5.32 -10.96 -4.91
N LEU A 49 -4.46 -9.96 -4.73
CA LEU A 49 -4.16 -9.00 -5.79
C LEU A 49 -3.33 -9.66 -6.91
N PRO A 50 -3.74 -9.52 -8.19
CA PRO A 50 -3.03 -10.17 -9.29
C PRO A 50 -1.67 -9.51 -9.53
N VAL A 51 -0.59 -10.28 -9.43
CA VAL A 51 0.77 -9.80 -9.70
C VAL A 51 0.89 -9.43 -11.18
N GLN A 52 1.32 -8.20 -11.45
CA GLN A 52 1.54 -7.70 -12.81
C GLN A 52 3.00 -7.80 -13.23
N ARG A 53 3.92 -7.51 -12.32
CA ARG A 53 5.36 -7.58 -12.54
C ARG A 53 6.11 -7.72 -11.22
N LYS A 54 7.37 -8.14 -11.29
CA LYS A 54 8.31 -8.13 -10.18
C LYS A 54 9.28 -6.96 -10.34
N GLU A 55 9.64 -6.31 -9.25
CA GLU A 55 10.61 -5.20 -9.24
C GLU A 55 11.56 -5.36 -8.05
N GLU A 56 12.82 -4.97 -8.20
CA GLU A 56 13.73 -4.83 -7.06
C GLU A 56 13.63 -3.41 -6.51
N LEU A 57 13.30 -3.28 -5.22
CA LEU A 57 13.32 -2.01 -4.52
C LEU A 57 14.43 -1.98 -3.46
N SER A 58 14.92 -0.78 -3.21
CA SER A 58 15.82 -0.47 -2.09
C SER A 58 15.09 0.40 -1.08
N GLY A 59 15.17 0.08 0.20
CA GLY A 59 14.45 0.76 1.26
C GLY A 59 15.23 0.83 2.58
N PHE A 60 14.73 1.64 3.53
CA PHE A 60 15.25 1.76 4.90
C PHE A 60 16.73 2.18 5.03
N GLY A 61 17.27 2.90 4.04
CA GLY A 61 18.68 3.30 4.05
C GLY A 61 19.67 2.13 3.92
N SER A 62 19.18 0.92 3.64
CA SER A 62 20.01 -0.23 3.32
C SER A 62 20.39 -0.22 1.84
N LYS A 63 21.58 -0.73 1.51
CA LYS A 63 21.97 -0.99 0.12
C LYS A 63 21.39 -2.29 -0.43
N GLU A 64 20.76 -3.09 0.42
CA GLU A 64 20.18 -4.36 0.03
C GLU A 64 18.88 -4.10 -0.72
N LYS A 65 18.77 -4.77 -1.86
CA LYS A 65 17.57 -4.78 -2.67
C LYS A 65 16.72 -5.97 -2.25
N PHE A 66 15.41 -5.77 -2.27
CA PHE A 66 14.44 -6.84 -2.06
C PHE A 66 13.48 -6.88 -3.25
N GLU A 67 13.02 -8.08 -3.56
CA GLU A 67 12.02 -8.30 -4.59
C GLU A 67 10.64 -7.91 -4.05
N VAL A 68 9.88 -7.19 -4.86
CA VAL A 68 8.48 -6.91 -4.60
C VAL A 68 7.64 -7.34 -5.78
N ASP A 69 6.44 -7.83 -5.47
CA ASP A 69 5.39 -8.05 -6.46
C ASP A 69 4.60 -6.76 -6.62
N ILE A 70 4.56 -6.22 -7.84
CA ILE A 70 3.76 -5.05 -8.16
C ILE A 70 2.40 -5.50 -8.69
N SER A 71 1.35 -4.98 -8.07
CA SER A 71 -0.03 -5.18 -8.46
C SER A 71 -0.76 -3.84 -8.62
N LYS A 72 -2.00 -3.89 -9.10
CA LYS A 72 -2.94 -2.77 -9.07
C LYS A 72 -4.06 -3.05 -8.09
N ALA A 73 -4.40 -2.06 -7.30
CA ALA A 73 -5.53 -2.12 -6.38
C ALA A 73 -6.43 -0.90 -6.54
N LEU A 74 -7.73 -1.10 -6.35
CA LEU A 74 -8.69 -0.02 -6.19
C LEU A 74 -8.74 0.36 -4.72
N VAL A 75 -8.40 1.61 -4.41
CA VAL A 75 -8.33 2.14 -3.05
C VAL A 75 -9.30 3.30 -2.90
N GLU A 76 -10.17 3.22 -1.89
CA GLU A 76 -11.02 4.35 -1.48
C GLU A 76 -10.26 5.19 -0.46
N VAL A 77 -10.04 6.47 -0.77
CA VAL A 77 -9.43 7.46 0.13
C VAL A 77 -10.36 8.66 0.24
N ASN A 78 -10.87 8.94 1.44
CA ASN A 78 -11.78 10.06 1.70
C ASN A 78 -13.01 10.11 0.77
N GLY A 79 -13.53 8.95 0.36
CA GLY A 79 -14.69 8.85 -0.54
C GLY A 79 -14.36 9.01 -2.03
N PHE A 80 -13.08 9.01 -2.40
CA PHE A 80 -12.62 8.93 -3.78
C PHE A 80 -12.01 7.56 -4.04
N ASP A 81 -12.46 6.91 -5.11
CA ASP A 81 -11.88 5.65 -5.58
C ASP A 81 -10.73 5.94 -6.54
N LEU A 82 -9.57 5.33 -6.28
CA LEU A 82 -8.33 5.51 -7.02
C LEU A 82 -7.73 4.15 -7.37
N GLU A 83 -7.40 3.93 -8.64
CA GLU A 83 -6.55 2.80 -9.03
C GLU A 83 -5.09 3.18 -8.79
N VAL A 84 -4.39 2.40 -7.95
CA VAL A 84 -2.99 2.65 -7.60
C VAL A 84 -2.14 1.41 -7.80
N GLU A 85 -0.85 1.62 -8.05
CA GLU A 85 0.13 0.53 -8.01
C GLU A 85 0.53 0.26 -6.55
N VAL A 86 0.49 -1.02 -6.19
CA VAL A 86 0.83 -1.52 -4.87
C VAL A 86 2.03 -2.45 -4.97
N ALA A 87 3.04 -2.20 -4.15
CA ALA A 87 4.17 -3.09 -3.95
C ALA A 87 3.90 -4.02 -2.75
N ILE A 88 3.90 -5.33 -3.01
CA ILE A 88 3.76 -6.37 -2.01
C ILE A 88 5.17 -6.88 -1.71
N VAL A 89 5.61 -6.71 -0.46
CA VAL A 89 6.93 -7.20 -0.03
C VAL A 89 6.84 -8.71 0.14
N VAL A 90 7.69 -9.45 -0.58
CA VAL A 90 7.74 -10.93 -0.57
C VAL A 90 8.72 -11.42 0.50
#